data_AF-A0AA42EBI1-F1
#
_entry.id   AF-A0AA42EBI1-F1
#
_cell.length_a   1.000
_cell.length_b   1.000
_cell.length_c   1.000
_cell.angle_alpha   90.00
_cell.angle_beta   90.00
_cell.angle_gamma   90.00
#
_symmetry.space_group_name_H-M   'P 1'
#
loop_
_entity.id
_entity.type
_entity.pdbx_description
1 polymer ?
#
loop_
_entity_poly.entity_id
_entity_poly.type
_entity_poly.pdbx_seq_one_letter_code
_entity_poly.pdbx_strand_id
1 'polypeptide(L)'
;MLLWLLAGCASAPLDRAGTLQSYDRLEPANGLVTRSLLEVSPDDVLVARTVKIVPTVFSDPAARTPLTAEQRRLVANAVDRALCAALSERFAVVRPSEHADLTVHAVVTQLTPTDPVAAGLSKGGSVAKSILLPGVPGPVPRIPVGLGSLSLEAEARDPAGRPQAAMVWGRGATVLFGPTRIAENGDAYVLAAEFGADFGKLLVTGRSPFGGLPSPPSLEKIGHLLGKAPKYPACEAFGRPPGLVGLLGEQVGAPPSWTDQGAAPAAAATE
;
A
#
# COMPACT_ATOMS: atom_id res chain seq x y z
N MET A 1 6.97 -25.49 -31.01
CA MET A 1 5.92 -24.45 -30.96
C MET A 1 5.44 -24.35 -29.51
N LEU A 2 6.31 -23.93 -28.59
CA LEU A 2 6.64 -22.55 -28.17
C LEU A 2 5.54 -21.90 -27.33
N LEU A 3 5.80 -21.84 -26.01
CA LEU A 3 5.40 -20.85 -24.98
C LEU A 3 4.15 -19.98 -25.24
N TRP A 4 3.05 -20.22 -24.52
CA TRP A 4 1.91 -19.29 -24.38
C TRP A 4 1.20 -19.31 -23.00
N LEU A 5 1.93 -19.52 -21.88
CA LEU A 5 1.29 -19.61 -20.55
C LEU A 5 1.79 -18.61 -19.48
N LEU A 6 2.37 -17.47 -19.86
CA LEU A 6 2.95 -16.51 -18.88
C LEU A 6 2.32 -15.11 -18.84
N ALA A 7 1.13 -14.88 -19.41
CA ALA A 7 0.54 -13.53 -19.51
C ALA A 7 -0.68 -13.29 -18.60
N GLY A 8 -0.55 -13.51 -17.28
CA GLY A 8 -1.64 -13.34 -16.30
C GLY A 8 -1.41 -12.29 -15.21
N CYS A 9 -0.52 -11.31 -15.43
CA CYS A 9 -0.28 -10.24 -14.45
C CYS A 9 -1.27 -9.09 -14.67
N ALA A 10 -2.01 -8.68 -13.64
CA ALA A 10 -2.69 -7.40 -13.68
C ALA A 10 -1.64 -6.28 -13.81
N SER A 11 -1.82 -5.37 -14.77
CA SER A 11 -0.97 -4.19 -14.91
C SER A 11 -1.69 -2.99 -14.32
N ALA A 12 -1.00 -2.26 -13.44
CA ALA A 12 -1.45 -0.94 -13.01
C ALA A 12 -0.90 0.13 -13.96
N PRO A 13 -1.69 1.13 -14.35
CA PRO A 13 -1.18 2.28 -15.09
C PRO A 13 -0.25 3.13 -14.21
N LEU A 14 0.73 3.77 -14.83
CA LEU A 14 1.55 4.82 -14.19
C LEU A 14 1.11 6.18 -14.71
N ASP A 15 -0.20 6.44 -14.66
CA ASP A 15 -0.75 7.70 -15.14
C ASP A 15 -0.34 8.84 -14.22
N ARG A 16 0.02 9.97 -14.84
CA ARG A 16 0.28 11.23 -14.13
C ARG A 16 -1.07 11.88 -13.84
N ALA A 17 -1.55 11.74 -12.62
CA ALA A 17 -2.89 12.19 -12.21
C ALA A 17 -2.96 13.69 -11.88
N GLY A 18 -1.83 14.39 -11.94
CA GLY A 18 -1.72 15.82 -11.64
C GLY A 18 -1.73 16.14 -10.14
N THR A 19 -1.40 15.17 -9.27
CA THR A 19 -1.43 15.40 -7.81
C THR A 19 -0.08 15.85 -7.24
N LEU A 20 1.01 15.61 -7.99
CA LEU A 20 2.37 16.04 -7.62
C LEU A 20 2.64 17.49 -8.02
N GLN A 21 3.52 18.18 -7.27
CA GLN A 21 3.97 19.54 -7.64
C GLN A 21 4.70 19.61 -8.99
N SER A 22 5.47 18.58 -9.34
CA SER A 22 6.15 18.46 -10.63
C SER A 22 6.42 16.99 -10.94
N TYR A 23 6.54 16.70 -12.24
CA TYR A 23 6.88 15.38 -12.78
C TYR A 23 8.22 15.36 -13.53
N ASP A 24 8.90 16.51 -13.63
CA ASP A 24 9.96 16.73 -14.62
C ASP A 24 11.24 15.94 -14.33
N ARG A 25 11.47 15.64 -13.06
CA ARG A 25 12.69 14.98 -12.56
C ARG A 25 12.43 13.53 -12.13
N LEU A 26 11.24 13.00 -12.40
CA LEU A 26 10.91 11.62 -12.08
C LEU A 26 11.60 10.65 -13.05
N GLU A 27 12.35 9.71 -12.50
CA GLU A 27 13.07 8.69 -13.27
C GLU A 27 12.46 7.30 -13.06
N PRO A 28 12.43 6.43 -14.11
CA PRO A 28 11.98 5.06 -13.96
C PRO A 28 12.84 4.28 -12.95
N ALA A 29 12.19 3.66 -11.98
CA ALA A 29 12.83 2.77 -11.02
C ALA A 29 11.88 1.62 -10.72
N ASN A 30 11.91 0.56 -11.53
CA ASN A 30 10.96 -0.53 -11.43
C ASN A 30 11.45 -1.64 -10.48
N GLY A 31 10.51 -2.25 -9.76
CA GLY A 31 10.69 -3.55 -9.11
C GLY A 31 10.42 -4.71 -10.07
N LEU A 32 10.44 -5.94 -9.54
CA LEU A 32 10.11 -7.14 -10.33
C LEU A 32 8.66 -7.13 -10.82
N VAL A 33 7.75 -6.60 -10.00
CA VAL A 33 6.30 -6.57 -10.24
C VAL A 33 5.70 -5.18 -10.07
N THR A 34 6.37 -4.31 -9.33
CA THR A 34 6.01 -2.91 -9.16
C THR A 34 6.59 -2.08 -10.30
N ARG A 35 5.77 -1.22 -10.90
CA ARG A 35 6.24 -0.17 -11.79
C ARG A 35 6.28 1.15 -11.04
N SER A 36 7.28 1.97 -11.32
CA SER A 36 7.36 3.30 -10.71
C SER A 36 8.23 4.29 -11.44
N LEU A 37 7.89 5.56 -11.26
CA LEU A 37 8.72 6.72 -11.52
C LEU A 37 8.99 7.38 -10.16
N LEU A 38 10.24 7.73 -9.85
CA LEU A 38 10.57 8.36 -8.57
C LEU A 38 11.60 9.47 -8.71
N GLU A 39 11.59 10.35 -7.73
CA GLU A 39 12.60 11.36 -7.49
C GLU A 39 12.84 11.44 -5.98
N VAL A 40 14.09 11.66 -5.56
CA VAL A 40 14.42 11.98 -4.17
C VAL A 40 15.62 12.91 -4.12
N SER A 41 15.57 13.91 -3.24
CA SER A 41 16.71 14.73 -2.82
C SER A 41 17.35 14.08 -1.58
N PRO A 42 18.39 13.23 -1.71
CA PRO A 42 18.82 12.36 -0.61
C PRO A 42 19.31 13.15 0.60
N ASP A 43 20.07 14.22 0.38
CA ASP A 43 20.62 15.04 1.46
C ASP A 43 19.49 15.70 2.27
N ASP A 44 18.49 16.26 1.58
CA ASP A 44 17.35 16.93 2.21
C ASP A 44 16.45 15.96 2.99
N VAL A 45 16.16 14.78 2.44
CA VAL A 45 15.34 13.80 3.17
C VAL A 45 16.11 13.20 4.35
N LEU A 46 17.41 12.96 4.23
CA LEU A 46 18.21 12.32 5.29
C LEU A 46 18.51 13.25 6.47
N VAL A 47 18.52 14.57 6.29
CA VAL A 47 18.64 15.53 7.41
C VAL A 47 17.34 15.76 8.17
N ALA A 48 16.18 15.53 7.53
CA ALA A 48 14.87 15.66 8.16
C ALA A 48 14.68 14.66 9.30
N ARG A 49 14.08 15.10 10.42
CA ARG A 49 13.88 14.31 11.64
C ARG A 49 12.42 14.03 11.94
N THR A 50 11.54 14.94 11.54
CA THR A 50 10.10 14.85 11.81
C THR A 50 9.32 14.72 10.52
N VAL A 51 8.25 13.93 10.57
CA VAL A 51 7.35 13.74 9.42
C VAL A 51 5.90 13.87 9.85
N LYS A 52 5.11 14.51 9.01
CA LYS A 52 3.66 14.59 9.11
C LYS A 52 3.06 13.81 7.94
N ILE A 53 2.05 12.99 8.22
CA ILE A 53 1.32 12.26 7.18
C ILE A 53 -0.05 12.92 7.06
N VAL A 54 -0.37 13.40 5.86
CA VAL A 54 -1.73 13.85 5.53
C VAL A 54 -2.54 12.63 5.12
N PRO A 55 -3.78 12.44 5.63
CA PRO A 55 -4.59 11.28 5.28
C PRO A 55 -4.71 11.07 3.77
N THR A 56 -4.54 9.83 3.34
CA THR A 56 -4.59 9.47 1.92
C THR A 56 -5.98 9.72 1.35
N VAL A 57 -6.04 10.32 0.17
CA VAL A 57 -7.29 10.60 -0.55
C VAL A 57 -7.35 9.87 -1.89
N PHE A 58 -8.52 9.88 -2.51
CA PHE A 58 -8.73 9.37 -3.86
C PHE A 58 -8.84 10.56 -4.81
N SER A 59 -8.14 10.50 -5.95
CA SER A 59 -8.35 11.41 -7.06
C SER A 59 -9.77 11.25 -7.64
N ASP A 60 -10.26 12.25 -8.39
CA ASP A 60 -11.59 12.18 -9.01
C ASP A 60 -11.79 10.93 -9.89
N PRO A 61 -10.83 10.50 -10.74
CA PRO A 61 -10.95 9.24 -11.47
C PRO A 61 -11.07 8.02 -10.56
N ALA A 62 -10.20 7.89 -9.55
CA ALA A 62 -10.23 6.75 -8.63
C ALA A 62 -11.48 6.74 -7.75
N ALA A 63 -12.04 7.92 -7.42
CA ALA A 63 -13.26 8.04 -6.64
C ALA A 63 -14.50 7.49 -7.38
N ARG A 64 -14.47 7.45 -8.72
CA ARG A 64 -15.55 6.89 -9.56
C ARG A 64 -15.51 5.36 -9.67
N THR A 65 -14.43 4.71 -9.25
CA THR A 65 -14.36 3.24 -9.23
C THR A 65 -15.43 2.68 -8.26
N PRO A 66 -16.14 1.60 -8.62
CA PRO A 66 -17.30 1.10 -7.87
C PRO A 66 -16.89 0.36 -6.58
N LEU A 67 -16.32 1.09 -5.63
CA LEU A 67 -16.11 0.67 -4.25
C LEU A 67 -17.15 1.36 -3.34
N THR A 68 -17.48 0.72 -2.23
CA THR A 68 -18.24 1.39 -1.16
C THR A 68 -17.37 2.45 -0.47
N ALA A 69 -18.01 3.39 0.23
CA ALA A 69 -17.28 4.40 1.03
C ALA A 69 -16.39 3.74 2.10
N GLU A 70 -16.87 2.68 2.73
CA GLU A 70 -16.10 1.90 3.70
C GLU A 70 -14.88 1.22 3.06
N GLN A 71 -15.05 0.60 1.90
CA GLN A 71 -13.96 -0.04 1.17
C GLN A 71 -12.86 0.96 0.80
N ARG A 72 -13.23 2.14 0.29
CA ARG A 72 -12.29 3.23 0.01
C ARG A 72 -11.55 3.68 1.27
N ARG A 73 -12.26 3.87 2.38
CA ARG A 73 -11.68 4.25 3.67
C ARG A 73 -10.66 3.21 4.15
N LEU A 74 -10.95 1.91 4.02
CA LEU A 74 -10.02 0.85 4.42
C LEU A 74 -8.73 0.85 3.57
N VAL A 75 -8.83 1.13 2.28
CA VAL A 75 -7.66 1.27 1.40
C VAL A 75 -6.81 2.48 1.79
N ALA A 76 -7.42 3.65 2.00
CA ALA A 76 -6.71 4.85 2.46
C ALA A 76 -6.00 4.63 3.81
N ASN A 77 -6.72 4.07 4.79
CA ASN A 77 -6.14 3.74 6.10
C ASN A 77 -4.98 2.73 5.98
N ALA A 78 -5.06 1.77 5.05
CA ALA A 78 -3.98 0.83 4.82
C ALA A 78 -2.71 1.51 4.29
N VAL A 79 -2.86 2.49 3.39
CA VAL A 79 -1.73 3.34 2.94
C VAL A 79 -1.13 4.09 4.12
N ASP A 80 -1.97 4.83 4.86
CA ASP A 80 -1.49 5.73 5.93
C ASP A 80 -0.83 4.96 7.08
N ARG A 81 -1.36 3.80 7.47
CA ARG A 81 -0.74 2.94 8.49
C ARG A 81 0.58 2.37 8.02
N ALA A 82 0.69 1.96 6.75
CA ALA A 82 1.92 1.45 6.20
C ALA A 82 2.99 2.53 6.08
N LEU A 83 2.61 3.75 5.67
CA LEU A 83 3.46 4.94 5.70
C LEU A 83 3.93 5.23 7.12
N CYS A 84 3.02 5.28 8.10
CA CYS A 84 3.41 5.47 9.49
C CYS A 84 4.42 4.42 9.94
N ALA A 85 4.11 3.13 9.73
CA ALA A 85 4.97 2.04 10.19
C ALA A 85 6.37 2.13 9.56
N ALA A 86 6.47 2.43 8.27
CA ALA A 86 7.74 2.54 7.56
C ALA A 86 8.51 3.81 7.98
N LEU A 87 7.84 4.95 8.08
CA LEU A 87 8.49 6.22 8.41
C LEU A 87 8.95 6.28 9.87
N SER A 88 8.23 5.61 10.77
CA SER A 88 8.57 5.52 12.20
C SER A 88 9.90 4.80 12.50
N GLU A 89 10.48 4.12 11.49
CA GLU A 89 11.80 3.50 11.62
C GLU A 89 12.91 4.56 11.76
N ARG A 90 12.69 5.78 11.24
CA ARG A 90 13.69 6.87 11.31
C ARG A 90 13.10 8.19 11.80
N PHE A 91 11.92 8.56 11.34
CA PHE A 91 11.32 9.85 11.63
C PHE A 91 10.48 9.80 12.90
N ALA A 92 10.47 10.92 13.63
CA ALA A 92 9.41 11.19 14.59
C ALA A 92 8.12 11.57 13.82
N VAL A 93 7.09 10.72 13.90
CA VAL A 93 5.79 11.01 13.27
C VAL A 93 5.00 11.93 14.18
N VAL A 94 4.75 13.16 13.74
CA VAL A 94 4.11 14.21 14.54
C VAL A 94 2.63 14.36 14.20
N ARG A 95 1.86 15.00 15.09
CA ARG A 95 0.43 15.24 14.88
C ARG A 95 0.19 16.26 13.74
N PRO A 96 -1.02 16.28 13.14
CA PRO A 96 -1.34 17.23 12.07
C PRO A 96 -1.13 18.71 12.43
N SER A 97 -1.35 19.08 13.69
CA SER A 97 -1.19 20.44 14.21
C SER A 97 0.26 20.84 14.50
N GLU A 98 1.19 19.89 14.55
CA GLU A 98 2.59 20.13 14.89
C GLU A 98 3.41 20.47 13.64
N HIS A 99 4.53 21.19 13.80
CA HIS A 99 5.45 21.44 12.69
C HIS A 99 6.24 20.17 12.34
N ALA A 100 6.51 19.93 11.06
CA ALA A 100 7.30 18.79 10.59
C ALA A 100 8.31 19.22 9.52
N ASP A 101 9.48 18.58 9.49
CA ASP A 101 10.50 18.79 8.46
C ASP A 101 10.03 18.29 7.09
N LEU A 102 9.19 17.25 7.08
CA LEU A 102 8.55 16.72 5.87
C LEU A 102 7.05 16.52 6.10
N THR A 103 6.25 16.89 5.09
CA THR A 103 4.82 16.55 5.02
C THR A 103 4.58 15.62 3.83
N VAL A 104 4.08 14.43 4.12
CA VAL A 104 3.76 13.39 3.14
C VAL A 104 2.32 13.51 2.70
N HIS A 105 2.12 13.57 1.39
CA HIS A 105 0.84 13.46 0.73
C HIS A 105 0.84 12.21 -0.14
N ALA A 106 -0.21 11.41 -0.04
CA ALA A 106 -0.45 10.26 -0.92
C ALA A 106 -1.87 10.33 -1.48
N VAL A 107 -2.00 10.00 -2.76
CA VAL A 107 -3.27 10.03 -3.48
C VAL A 107 -3.41 8.75 -4.28
N VAL A 108 -4.52 8.05 -4.10
CA VAL A 108 -4.91 6.93 -4.96
C VAL A 108 -5.36 7.51 -6.31
N THR A 109 -4.63 7.19 -7.37
CA THR A 109 -4.85 7.75 -8.71
C THR A 109 -5.68 6.83 -9.58
N GLN A 110 -5.50 5.53 -9.45
CA GLN A 110 -6.28 4.51 -10.17
C GLN A 110 -6.43 3.25 -9.32
N LEU A 111 -7.56 2.57 -9.51
CA LEU A 111 -7.86 1.31 -8.85
C LEU A 111 -8.69 0.43 -9.80
N THR A 112 -8.24 -0.81 -9.98
CA THR A 112 -9.07 -1.87 -10.60
C THR A 112 -9.61 -2.76 -9.49
N PRO A 113 -10.95 -2.88 -9.32
CA PRO A 113 -11.53 -3.77 -8.33
C PRO A 113 -11.13 -5.22 -8.56
N THR A 114 -10.94 -5.95 -7.48
CA THR A 114 -10.90 -7.42 -7.52
C THR A 114 -12.31 -7.92 -7.83
N ASP A 115 -12.45 -8.96 -8.66
CA ASP A 115 -13.72 -9.67 -8.82
C ASP A 115 -13.88 -10.66 -7.66
N PRO A 116 -14.85 -10.46 -6.74
CA PRO A 116 -15.03 -11.34 -5.59
C PRO A 116 -15.42 -12.76 -6.00
N VAL A 117 -16.15 -12.94 -7.10
CA VAL A 117 -16.55 -14.27 -7.59
C VAL A 117 -15.32 -15.02 -8.08
N ALA A 118 -14.49 -14.40 -8.91
CA ALA A 118 -13.24 -14.99 -9.38
C ALA A 118 -12.25 -15.24 -8.23
N ALA A 119 -12.18 -14.34 -7.24
CA ALA A 119 -11.38 -14.51 -6.03
C ALA A 119 -11.89 -15.69 -5.18
N GLY A 120 -13.20 -15.84 -5.04
CA GLY A 120 -13.85 -16.96 -4.37
C GLY A 120 -13.60 -18.29 -5.07
N LEU A 121 -13.70 -18.34 -6.40
CA LEU A 121 -13.34 -19.51 -7.21
C LEU A 121 -11.85 -19.85 -7.11
N SER A 122 -10.99 -18.83 -7.08
CA SER A 122 -9.55 -19.04 -6.85
C SER A 122 -9.30 -19.67 -5.49
N LYS A 123 -10.00 -19.22 -4.45
CA LYS A 123 -9.93 -19.83 -3.11
C LYS A 123 -10.53 -21.24 -3.09
N GLY A 124 -11.70 -21.47 -3.67
CA GLY A 124 -12.34 -22.78 -3.75
C GLY A 124 -11.50 -23.80 -4.55
N GLY A 125 -10.95 -23.40 -5.69
CA GLY A 125 -10.02 -24.21 -6.49
C GLY A 125 -8.68 -24.44 -5.80
N SER A 126 -8.20 -23.46 -5.01
CA SER A 126 -6.97 -23.61 -4.22
C SER A 126 -7.07 -24.68 -3.11
N VAL A 127 -8.29 -24.95 -2.60
CA VAL A 127 -8.54 -26.07 -1.68
C VAL A 127 -8.22 -27.42 -2.34
N ALA A 128 -8.40 -27.54 -3.67
CA ALA A 128 -8.01 -28.76 -4.38
C ALA A 128 -6.49 -28.99 -4.31
N LYS A 129 -5.63 -27.95 -4.34
CA LYS A 129 -4.17 -28.10 -4.12
C LYS A 129 -3.87 -28.58 -2.70
N SER A 130 -4.57 -28.06 -1.69
CA SER A 130 -4.43 -28.49 -0.29
C SER A 130 -4.76 -29.97 -0.10
N ILE A 131 -5.71 -30.48 -0.89
CA ILE A 131 -6.20 -31.86 -0.83
C ILE A 131 -5.37 -32.79 -1.73
N LEU A 132 -4.96 -32.33 -2.93
CA LEU A 132 -4.27 -33.13 -3.96
C LEU A 132 -2.75 -33.14 -3.79
N LEU A 133 -2.17 -32.10 -3.16
CA LEU A 133 -0.74 -31.97 -2.90
C LEU A 133 -0.48 -31.56 -1.43
N PRO A 134 -0.94 -32.36 -0.45
CA PRO A 134 -0.66 -32.09 0.95
C PRO A 134 0.86 -32.14 1.18
N GLY A 135 1.42 -31.04 1.68
CA GLY A 135 2.84 -30.98 2.07
C GLY A 135 3.81 -30.46 1.01
N VAL A 136 3.36 -29.97 -0.15
CA VAL A 136 4.23 -29.20 -1.07
C VAL A 136 4.28 -27.74 -0.61
N PRO A 137 5.39 -27.25 -0.03
CA PRO A 137 5.50 -25.87 0.42
C PRO A 137 5.56 -24.96 -0.80
N GLY A 138 4.67 -23.98 -0.86
CA GLY A 138 4.70 -22.97 -1.91
C GLY A 138 3.37 -22.21 -1.99
N PRO A 139 3.40 -20.94 -2.41
CA PRO A 139 2.20 -20.13 -2.49
C PRO A 139 1.15 -20.82 -3.36
N VAL A 140 -0.13 -20.70 -2.99
CA VAL A 140 -1.20 -21.28 -3.81
C VAL A 140 -1.49 -20.31 -4.96
N PRO A 141 -1.32 -20.74 -6.22
CA PRO A 141 -1.56 -19.86 -7.35
C PRO A 141 -3.02 -19.41 -7.39
N ARG A 142 -3.24 -18.12 -7.62
CA ARG A 142 -4.55 -17.53 -7.92
C ARG A 142 -4.89 -17.76 -9.39
N ILE A 143 -6.18 -17.74 -9.71
CA ILE A 143 -6.64 -17.73 -11.10
C ILE A 143 -6.30 -16.36 -11.70
N PRO A 144 -5.74 -16.28 -12.92
CA PRO A 144 -5.37 -15.02 -13.60
C PRO A 144 -6.57 -14.21 -14.10
N VAL A 145 -7.70 -14.26 -13.39
CA VAL A 145 -8.95 -13.58 -13.77
C VAL A 145 -9.45 -12.82 -12.57
N GLY A 146 -9.89 -11.57 -12.78
CA GLY A 146 -10.47 -10.76 -11.71
C GLY A 146 -9.48 -10.20 -10.70
N LEU A 147 -8.19 -10.16 -11.04
CA LEU A 147 -7.15 -9.58 -10.19
C LEU A 147 -7.26 -8.05 -10.19
N GLY A 148 -7.20 -7.46 -8.99
CA GLY A 148 -7.21 -6.02 -8.82
C GLY A 148 -5.83 -5.39 -9.03
N SER A 149 -5.82 -4.06 -9.11
CA SER A 149 -4.61 -3.26 -9.21
C SER A 149 -4.76 -1.94 -8.47
N LEU A 150 -3.65 -1.33 -8.11
CA LEU A 150 -3.61 -0.05 -7.41
C LEU A 150 -2.48 0.81 -7.97
N SER A 151 -2.80 2.08 -8.18
CA SER A 151 -1.84 3.11 -8.57
C SER A 151 -1.97 4.30 -7.62
N LEU A 152 -0.84 4.83 -7.18
CA LEU A 152 -0.77 5.97 -6.29
C LEU A 152 0.29 6.95 -6.74
N GLU A 153 0.07 8.20 -6.38
CA GLU A 153 1.07 9.25 -6.38
C GLU A 153 1.33 9.68 -4.94
N ALA A 154 2.59 9.87 -4.59
CA ALA A 154 2.95 10.51 -3.34
C ALA A 154 4.14 11.44 -3.47
N GLU A 155 4.19 12.39 -2.55
CA GLU A 155 5.28 13.32 -2.41
C GLU A 155 5.52 13.63 -0.93
N ALA A 156 6.78 13.88 -0.60
CA ALA A 156 7.18 14.47 0.67
C ALA A 156 7.66 15.88 0.40
N ARG A 157 7.04 16.86 1.05
CA ARG A 157 7.33 18.28 0.87
C ARG A 157 7.99 18.85 2.12
N ASP A 158 8.95 19.75 1.95
CA ASP A 158 9.53 20.53 3.05
C ASP A 158 8.55 21.61 3.59
N PRO A 159 8.88 22.37 4.65
CA PRO A 159 8.00 23.41 5.19
C PRO A 159 7.71 24.55 4.21
N ALA A 160 8.55 24.73 3.18
CA ALA A 160 8.34 25.70 2.11
C ALA A 160 7.46 25.13 0.97
N GLY A 161 6.98 23.88 1.09
CA GLY A 161 6.15 23.21 0.11
C GLY A 161 6.92 22.61 -1.06
N ARG A 162 8.26 22.61 -1.04
CA ARG A 162 9.06 22.06 -2.14
C ARG A 162 9.14 20.54 -2.04
N PRO A 163 8.97 19.81 -3.16
CA PRO A 163 9.06 18.36 -3.16
C PRO A 163 10.52 17.92 -2.92
N GLN A 164 10.72 17.12 -1.88
CA GLN A 164 11.99 16.48 -1.52
C GLN A 164 12.05 15.00 -1.89
N ALA A 165 10.88 14.39 -2.09
CA ALA A 165 10.76 13.13 -2.79
C ALA A 165 9.39 13.04 -3.45
N ALA A 166 9.30 12.29 -4.54
CA ALA A 166 8.06 12.00 -5.22
C ALA A 166 8.08 10.59 -5.82
N MET A 167 6.92 9.96 -5.92
CA MET A 167 6.76 8.63 -6.49
C MET A 167 5.42 8.51 -7.18
N VAL A 168 5.45 8.09 -8.45
CA VAL A 168 4.30 7.49 -9.14
C VAL A 168 4.51 5.99 -9.04
N TRP A 169 3.57 5.27 -8.44
CA TRP A 169 3.68 3.86 -8.13
C TRP A 169 2.47 3.12 -8.69
N GLY A 170 2.70 1.95 -9.29
CA GLY A 170 1.63 1.12 -9.82
C GLY A 170 1.98 -0.36 -9.72
N ARG A 171 1.07 -1.15 -9.16
CA ARG A 171 1.20 -2.60 -9.12
C ARG A 171 -0.16 -3.29 -9.25
N GLY A 172 -0.18 -4.40 -9.98
CA GLY A 172 -1.31 -5.33 -9.98
C GLY A 172 -1.07 -6.51 -9.06
N ALA A 173 -2.14 -7.13 -8.59
CA ALA A 173 -2.03 -8.42 -7.91
C ALA A 173 -1.47 -9.47 -8.88
N THR A 174 -0.65 -10.38 -8.34
CA THR A 174 -0.02 -11.43 -9.13
C THR A 174 -0.68 -12.78 -8.87
N VAL A 175 -0.67 -13.64 -9.88
CA VAL A 175 -1.17 -15.01 -9.75
C VAL A 175 -0.34 -15.89 -8.83
N LEU A 176 0.95 -15.62 -8.69
CA LEU A 176 1.88 -16.49 -7.96
C LEU A 176 2.11 -16.08 -6.51
N PHE A 177 1.91 -14.80 -6.17
CA PHE A 177 2.29 -14.26 -4.87
C PHE A 177 1.22 -13.31 -4.31
N GLY A 178 0.91 -13.46 -3.03
CA GLY A 178 0.05 -12.55 -2.25
C GLY A 178 -1.27 -13.17 -1.78
N PRO A 179 -1.85 -12.67 -0.66
CA PRO A 179 -3.06 -13.23 -0.08
C PRO A 179 -4.32 -12.89 -0.89
N THR A 180 -5.03 -13.92 -1.36
CA THR A 180 -6.51 -14.01 -1.49
C THR A 180 -7.44 -13.16 -0.62
N ARG A 181 -8.13 -12.12 -1.10
CA ARG A 181 -9.31 -11.58 -0.37
C ARG A 181 -10.54 -11.51 -1.28
N ILE A 182 -11.66 -12.03 -0.80
CA ILE A 182 -12.94 -12.14 -1.54
C ILE A 182 -13.73 -10.84 -1.34
N ALA A 183 -13.24 -9.74 -1.89
CA ALA A 183 -13.86 -8.41 -1.82
C ALA A 183 -13.32 -7.51 -2.93
N GLU A 184 -14.11 -6.52 -3.38
CA GLU A 184 -13.73 -5.60 -4.46
C GLU A 184 -12.46 -4.80 -4.15
N ASN A 185 -12.25 -4.45 -2.89
CA ASN A 185 -11.05 -3.76 -2.42
C ASN A 185 -9.94 -4.72 -1.95
N GLY A 186 -10.10 -6.03 -2.11
CA GLY A 186 -9.23 -7.05 -1.53
C GLY A 186 -7.77 -6.89 -1.93
N ASP A 187 -7.49 -6.81 -3.24
CA ASP A 187 -6.12 -6.62 -3.73
C ASP A 187 -5.61 -5.20 -3.47
N ALA A 188 -6.44 -4.18 -3.68
CA ALA A 188 -6.07 -2.79 -3.40
C ALA A 188 -5.66 -2.58 -1.94
N TYR A 189 -6.33 -3.23 -0.98
CA TYR A 189 -6.00 -3.16 0.43
C TYR A 189 -4.60 -3.73 0.74
N VAL A 190 -4.23 -4.84 0.07
CA VAL A 190 -2.89 -5.44 0.21
C VAL A 190 -1.83 -4.56 -0.45
N LEU A 191 -2.09 -4.12 -1.68
CA LEU A 191 -1.18 -3.28 -2.46
C LEU A 191 -0.93 -1.92 -1.79
N ALA A 192 -1.92 -1.37 -1.08
CA ALA A 192 -1.78 -0.15 -0.30
C ALA A 192 -0.68 -0.26 0.77
N ALA A 193 -0.58 -1.42 1.43
CA ALA A 193 0.46 -1.64 2.43
C ALA A 193 1.85 -1.79 1.80
N GLU A 194 1.94 -2.40 0.61
CA GLU A 194 3.19 -2.51 -0.14
C GLU A 194 3.69 -1.14 -0.62
N PHE A 195 2.79 -0.31 -1.15
CA PHE A 195 3.10 1.07 -1.52
C PHE A 195 3.66 1.88 -0.34
N GLY A 196 3.00 1.85 0.82
CA GLY A 196 3.45 2.60 1.99
C GLY A 196 4.83 2.14 2.47
N ALA A 197 5.14 0.86 2.32
CA ALA A 197 6.48 0.33 2.61
C ALA A 197 7.53 0.81 1.60
N ASP A 198 7.22 0.83 0.30
CA ASP A 198 8.12 1.28 -0.76
C ASP A 198 8.42 2.79 -0.64
N PHE A 199 7.38 3.62 -0.51
CA PHE A 199 7.55 5.07 -0.35
C PHE A 199 8.23 5.42 0.98
N GLY A 200 7.87 4.73 2.06
CA GLY A 200 8.55 4.89 3.34
C GLY A 200 10.04 4.54 3.27
N LYS A 201 10.41 3.45 2.58
CA LYS A 201 11.82 3.09 2.36
C LYS A 201 12.55 4.15 1.53
N LEU A 202 11.91 4.74 0.51
CA LEU A 202 12.48 5.86 -0.26
C LEU A 202 12.88 7.01 0.68
N LEU A 203 11.99 7.42 1.58
CA LEU A 203 12.23 8.53 2.50
C LEU A 203 13.19 8.18 3.64
N VAL A 204 13.12 6.98 4.18
CA VAL A 204 13.99 6.54 5.27
C VAL A 204 15.44 6.40 4.79
N THR A 205 15.65 5.92 3.57
CA THR A 205 16.99 5.62 3.03
C THR A 205 17.55 6.67 2.07
N GLY A 206 16.71 7.56 1.54
CA GLY A 206 17.08 8.51 0.48
C GLY A 206 17.42 7.82 -0.85
N ARG A 207 16.98 6.57 -1.05
CA ARG A 207 17.34 5.74 -2.21
C ARG A 207 16.13 4.98 -2.72
N SER A 208 16.15 4.60 -4.00
CA SER A 208 15.11 3.75 -4.58
C SER A 208 14.85 2.52 -3.72
N PRO A 209 13.58 2.19 -3.43
CA PRO A 209 13.24 0.99 -2.68
C PRO A 209 13.45 -0.28 -3.52
N PHE A 210 13.64 -0.14 -4.83
CA PHE A 210 13.78 -1.21 -5.82
C PHE A 210 15.24 -1.46 -6.23
N GLY A 211 15.52 -2.66 -6.76
CA GLY A 211 16.84 -3.02 -7.31
C GLY A 211 17.94 -3.34 -6.28
N GLY A 212 17.70 -3.13 -4.99
CA GLY A 212 18.58 -3.53 -3.90
C GLY A 212 18.28 -4.93 -3.32
N LEU A 213 19.20 -5.45 -2.50
CA LEU A 213 18.95 -6.69 -1.74
C LEU A 213 17.76 -6.51 -0.78
N PRO A 214 16.91 -7.53 -0.62
CA PRO A 214 15.82 -7.48 0.35
C PRO A 214 16.41 -7.31 1.76
N SER A 215 15.96 -6.27 2.46
CA SER A 215 16.31 -6.05 3.87
C SER A 215 15.28 -6.77 4.75
N PRO A 216 15.70 -7.49 5.80
CA PRO A 216 14.75 -8.09 6.73
C PRO A 216 13.93 -6.98 7.42
N PRO A 217 12.64 -7.21 7.68
CA PRO A 217 11.80 -6.24 8.37
C PRO A 217 12.31 -6.01 9.80
N SER A 218 12.19 -4.78 10.29
CA SER A 218 12.51 -4.43 11.68
C SER A 218 11.56 -5.12 12.68
N LEU A 219 12.01 -5.34 13.91
CA LEU A 219 11.15 -5.88 14.99
C LEU A 219 9.95 -4.97 15.27
N GLU A 220 10.12 -3.65 15.11
CA GLU A 220 9.04 -2.68 15.21
C GLU A 220 7.97 -2.94 14.13
N LYS A 221 8.39 -3.11 12.87
CA LYS A 221 7.49 -3.41 11.74
C LYS A 221 6.78 -4.75 11.92
N ILE A 222 7.48 -5.79 12.40
CA ILE A 222 6.87 -7.09 12.73
C ILE A 222 5.81 -6.90 13.83
N GLY A 223 6.14 -6.17 14.90
CA GLY A 223 5.20 -5.88 15.98
C GLY A 223 3.94 -5.16 15.48
N HIS A 224 4.10 -4.16 14.63
CA HIS A 224 2.99 -3.44 14.02
C HIS A 224 2.12 -4.36 13.15
N LEU A 225 2.72 -5.22 12.32
CA LEU A 225 1.99 -6.22 11.53
C LEU A 225 1.20 -7.21 12.38
N LEU A 226 1.65 -7.49 13.61
CA LEU A 226 0.96 -8.34 14.58
C LEU A 226 -0.12 -7.60 15.38
N GLY A 227 -0.37 -6.32 15.10
CA GLY A 227 -1.43 -5.54 15.76
C GLY A 227 -0.98 -4.78 17.01
N LYS A 228 0.33 -4.66 17.26
CA LYS A 228 0.82 -3.79 18.34
C LYS A 228 0.47 -2.33 18.05
N ALA A 229 0.30 -1.55 19.13
CA ALA A 229 0.09 -0.12 19.02
C ALA A 229 1.25 0.56 18.26
N PRO A 230 0.98 1.62 17.49
CA PRO A 230 2.02 2.35 16.77
C PRO A 230 2.97 3.05 17.75
N LYS A 231 4.21 3.27 17.30
CA LYS A 231 5.26 3.96 18.08
C LYS A 231 4.89 5.40 18.43
N TYR A 232 4.17 6.08 17.53
CA TYR A 232 3.75 7.46 17.68
C TYR A 232 2.22 7.58 17.78
N PRO A 233 1.68 8.34 18.74
CA PRO A 233 0.23 8.54 18.89
C PRO A 233 -0.43 9.15 17.65
N ALA A 234 0.30 9.95 16.86
CA ALA A 234 -0.19 10.53 15.62
C ALA A 234 -0.73 9.48 14.64
N CYS A 235 -0.19 8.26 14.69
CA CYS A 235 -0.61 7.19 13.80
C CYS A 235 -1.89 6.47 14.22
N GLU A 236 -2.37 6.67 15.46
CA GLU A 236 -3.66 6.10 15.88
C GLU A 236 -4.83 6.69 15.08
N ALA A 237 -4.65 7.89 14.52
CA ALA A 237 -5.61 8.53 13.62
C ALA A 237 -5.92 7.72 12.36
N PHE A 238 -5.03 6.80 11.95
CA PHE A 238 -5.20 5.93 10.78
C PHE A 238 -5.79 4.56 11.14
N GLY A 239 -6.17 4.37 12.40
CA GLY A 239 -6.64 3.10 12.94
C GLY A 239 -5.50 2.12 13.21
N ARG A 240 -5.84 0.93 13.69
CA ARG A 240 -4.87 -0.14 13.98
C ARG A 240 -4.91 -1.21 12.89
N PRO A 241 -3.76 -1.78 12.51
CA PRO A 241 -3.76 -2.93 11.61
C PRO A 241 -4.49 -4.11 12.28
N PRO A 242 -5.15 -4.98 11.50
CA PRO A 242 -5.98 -6.07 12.02
C PRO A 242 -5.19 -7.18 12.74
N GLY A 243 -3.86 -7.13 12.70
CA GLY A 243 -2.98 -8.05 13.42
C GLY A 243 -3.20 -9.52 13.08
N LEU A 244 -3.14 -10.38 14.11
CA LEU A 244 -3.38 -11.82 13.96
C LEU A 244 -4.75 -12.17 13.36
N VAL A 245 -5.79 -11.39 13.67
CA VAL A 245 -7.14 -11.58 13.10
C VAL A 245 -7.11 -11.33 11.59
N GLY A 246 -6.37 -10.29 11.17
CA GLY A 246 -6.12 -10.01 9.76
C GLY A 246 -5.42 -11.16 9.04
N LEU A 247 -4.37 -11.72 9.65
CA LEU A 247 -3.63 -12.85 9.08
C LEU A 247 -4.51 -14.11 8.92
N LEU A 248 -5.33 -14.42 9.93
CA LEU A 248 -6.30 -15.52 9.85
C LEU A 248 -7.37 -15.25 8.78
N GLY A 249 -7.87 -14.02 8.69
CA GLY A 249 -8.80 -13.59 7.65
C GLY A 249 -8.22 -13.77 6.25
N GLU A 250 -6.97 -13.38 6.02
CA GLU A 250 -6.27 -13.57 4.74
C GLU A 250 -6.17 -15.05 4.33
N GLN A 251 -5.92 -15.92 5.31
CA GLN A 251 -5.83 -17.36 5.06
C GLN A 251 -7.15 -17.90 4.48
N VAL A 252 -8.28 -17.52 5.08
CA VAL A 252 -9.62 -17.95 4.64
C VAL A 252 -10.21 -17.10 3.51
N GLY A 253 -9.56 -15.99 3.15
CA GLY A 253 -10.03 -15.08 2.11
C GLY A 253 -11.08 -14.07 2.55
N ALA A 254 -11.19 -13.81 3.86
CA ALA A 254 -12.14 -12.86 4.41
C ALA A 254 -11.96 -11.46 3.80
N PRO A 255 -13.08 -10.75 3.50
CA PRO A 255 -13.05 -9.33 3.16
C PRO A 255 -12.27 -8.51 4.19
N PRO A 256 -11.58 -7.41 3.80
CA PRO A 256 -10.90 -6.55 4.75
C PRO A 256 -11.79 -6.06 5.90
N SER A 257 -13.05 -5.68 5.59
CA SER A 257 -14.02 -5.16 6.56
C SER A 257 -14.39 -6.14 7.68
N TRP A 258 -14.17 -7.44 7.50
CA TRP A 258 -14.40 -8.42 8.56
C TRP A 258 -13.31 -8.40 9.62
N THR A 259 -12.12 -7.95 9.25
CA THR A 259 -10.92 -7.99 10.12
C THR A 259 -10.41 -6.62 10.51
N ASP A 260 -10.71 -5.58 9.72
CA ASP A 260 -10.24 -4.23 9.89
C ASP A 260 -11.43 -3.27 9.94
N GLN A 261 -11.57 -2.57 11.07
CA GLN A 261 -12.64 -1.58 11.31
C GLN A 261 -12.28 -0.19 10.77
N GLY A 262 -11.04 -0.01 10.29
CA GLY A 262 -10.47 1.27 9.90
C GLY A 262 -10.19 2.20 11.07
N ALA A 263 -9.77 3.42 10.75
CA ALA A 263 -9.80 4.54 11.67
C ALA A 263 -11.24 4.83 12.13
N ALA A 264 -11.39 5.22 13.40
CA ALA A 264 -12.64 5.82 13.86
C ALA A 264 -12.98 7.01 12.95
N PRO A 265 -14.27 7.23 12.61
CA PRO A 265 -14.66 8.47 11.95
C PRO A 265 -14.11 9.62 12.79
N ALA A 266 -13.42 10.58 12.17
CA ALA A 266 -13.05 11.80 12.87
C ALA A 266 -14.36 12.35 13.46
N ALA A 267 -14.48 12.33 14.79
CA ALA A 267 -15.56 13.02 15.46
C ALA A 267 -15.54 14.43 14.86
N ALA A 268 -16.63 14.83 14.22
CA ALA A 268 -16.73 16.15 13.60
C ALA A 268 -16.16 17.15 14.60
N ALA A 269 -15.05 17.77 14.24
CA ALA A 269 -14.47 18.83 15.03
C ALA A 269 -15.55 19.90 15.07
N THR A 270 -16.30 19.94 16.16
CA THR A 270 -17.18 21.04 16.50
C THR A 270 -16.31 22.27 16.52
N GLU A 271 -16.63 23.19 15.62
CA GLU A 271 -16.16 24.58 15.56
C GLU A 271 -16.19 25.24 16.95
#